data_AF-A0A3C0EN01-F1
#
_entry.id   AF-A0A3C0EN01-F1
#
_cell.length_a   1.000
_cell.length_b   1.000
_cell.length_c   1.000
_cell.angle_alpha   90.00
_cell.angle_beta   90.00
_cell.angle_gamma   90.00
#
_symmetry.space_group_name_H-M   'P 1'
#
loop_
_entity.id
_entity.type
_entity.pdbx_description
1 polymer ?
#
loop_
_entity_poly.entity_id
_entity_poly.type
_entity_poly.pdbx_seq_one_letter_code
_entity_poly.pdbx_strand_id
1 'polypeptide(L)'
;GITPLCPHSLAFRPIIVNAESNIWFHLMRANEGTTLVIDGQDSISIQAGQQFLVRGYEHPLKLVQNPDITYWQMLAKKLNWAARPRRKEKR
;
A
#
# COMPACT_ATOMS: atom_id res chain seq x y z
N GLY A 1 0.81 7.38 1.57
CA GLY A 1 -0.16 7.21 2.66
C GLY A 1 0.35 6.14 3.60
N ILE A 2 -0.10 6.15 4.86
CA ILE A 2 0.30 5.16 5.87
C ILE A 2 -0.97 4.46 6.34
N THR A 3 -0.99 3.13 6.22
CA THR A 3 -2.14 2.30 6.61
C THR A 3 -1.66 1.25 7.60
N PRO A 4 -2.15 1.28 8.85
CA PRO A 4 -1.78 0.27 9.83
C PRO A 4 -2.42 -1.08 9.49
N LEU A 5 -1.66 -2.16 9.67
CA LEU A 5 -2.14 -3.53 9.51
C LEU A 5 -2.56 -4.09 10.86
N CYS A 6 -3.83 -4.48 10.99
CA CYS A 6 -4.41 -5.07 12.19
C CYS A 6 -4.01 -4.37 13.52
N PRO A 7 -4.14 -3.03 13.63
CA PRO A 7 -3.72 -2.33 14.84
C PRO A 7 -4.58 -2.73 16.03
N HIS A 8 -3.95 -2.90 17.19
CA HIS A 8 -4.61 -3.24 18.47
C HIS A 8 -5.36 -2.04 19.11
N SER A 9 -5.73 -1.04 18.31
CA SER A 9 -6.53 0.10 18.74
C SER A 9 -7.55 0.45 17.68
N LEU A 10 -8.79 0.68 18.13
CA LEU A 10 -9.94 1.01 17.28
C LEU A 10 -9.87 2.42 16.68
N ALA A 11 -8.96 3.28 17.18
CA ALA A 11 -8.82 4.66 16.75
C ALA A 11 -7.89 4.84 15.55
N PHE A 12 -7.09 3.82 15.20
CA PHE A 12 -6.17 3.94 14.07
C PHE A 12 -6.92 4.02 12.74
N ARG A 13 -6.51 4.97 11.90
CA ARG A 13 -7.07 5.22 10.57
C ARG A 13 -5.92 5.38 9.56
N PRO A 14 -6.13 5.03 8.28
CA PRO A 14 -5.20 5.42 7.23
C PRO A 14 -5.01 6.93 7.21
N ILE A 15 -3.77 7.38 7.04
CA ILE A 15 -3.43 8.80 6.89
C ILE A 15 -2.77 9.05 5.54
N ILE A 16 -3.12 10.18 4.94
CA ILE A 16 -2.49 10.66 3.71
C ILE A 16 -1.46 11.71 4.11
N VAL A 17 -0.25 11.55 3.59
CA VAL A 17 0.87 12.45 3.80
C VAL A 17 1.35 12.92 2.44
N ASN A 18 1.98 14.09 2.41
CA ASN A 18 2.55 14.66 1.20
C ASN A 18 3.71 13.78 0.67
N ALA A 19 3.91 13.73 -0.65
CA ALA A 19 4.86 12.82 -1.29
C ALA A 19 6.33 13.19 -1.02
N GLU A 20 6.61 14.47 -0.76
CA GLU A 20 7.93 15.00 -0.41
C GLU A 20 8.24 14.85 1.09
N SER A 21 7.32 14.28 1.89
CA SER A 21 7.53 14.10 3.33
C SER A 21 8.57 13.02 3.62
N ASN A 22 9.43 13.28 4.60
CA ASN A 22 10.37 12.33 5.17
C ASN A 22 9.74 11.63 6.38
N ILE A 23 9.45 10.34 6.25
CA ILE A 23 8.74 9.56 7.28
C ILE A 23 9.75 8.67 7.99
N TRP A 24 10.07 9.02 9.23
CA TRP A 24 10.92 8.20 10.09
C TRP A 24 10.09 7.19 10.87
N PHE A 25 10.52 5.94 10.81
CA PHE A 25 10.02 4.86 11.66
C PHE A 25 11.11 4.47 12.65
N HIS A 26 10.75 4.40 13.93
CA HIS A 26 11.59 3.85 14.98
C HIS A 26 10.92 2.59 15.51
N LEU A 27 11.59 1.45 15.39
CA LEU A 27 11.02 0.16 15.77
C LEU A 27 11.17 -0.07 17.27
N MET A 28 10.18 0.34 18.05
CA MET A 28 10.23 0.22 19.52
C MET A 28 10.25 -1.24 19.99
N ARG A 29 9.51 -2.12 19.30
CA ARG A 29 9.38 -3.55 19.62
C ARG A 29 9.30 -4.34 18.32
N ALA A 30 9.93 -5.51 18.31
CA ALA A 30 9.92 -6.44 17.18
C ALA A 30 9.83 -7.88 17.73
N ASN A 31 9.04 -8.72 17.07
CA ASN A 31 9.06 -10.16 17.32
C ASN A 31 10.15 -10.82 16.45
N GLU A 32 10.54 -12.06 16.77
CA GLU A 32 11.37 -12.85 15.89
C GLU A 32 10.72 -12.97 14.50
N GLY A 33 11.52 -12.79 13.44
CA GLY A 33 11.04 -12.78 12.06
C GLY A 33 10.35 -11.48 11.60
N THR A 34 10.34 -10.42 12.42
CA THR A 34 9.85 -9.10 11.95
C THR A 34 10.67 -8.64 10.75
N THR A 35 9.98 -8.29 9.66
CA THR A 35 10.58 -8.10 8.36
C THR A 35 9.99 -6.87 7.67
N LEU A 36 10.86 -6.05 7.07
CA LEU A 36 10.46 -5.05 6.09
C LEU A 36 10.35 -5.71 4.72
N VAL A 37 9.19 -5.60 4.09
CA VAL A 37 8.92 -6.14 2.75
C VAL A 37 8.72 -5.00 1.78
N ILE A 38 9.48 -4.98 0.69
CA ILE A 38 9.45 -3.94 -0.35
C ILE A 38 8.85 -4.55 -1.62
N ASP A 39 7.76 -3.97 -2.10
CA ASP A 39 7.00 -4.40 -3.30
C ASP A 39 6.62 -5.89 -3.35
N GLY A 40 6.66 -6.58 -2.21
CA GLY A 40 6.41 -8.02 -2.10
C GLY A 40 7.54 -8.90 -2.64
N GLN A 41 8.70 -8.34 -2.97
CA GLN A 41 9.83 -9.06 -3.56
C GLN A 41 11.02 -9.13 -2.61
N ASP A 42 11.49 -7.97 -2.12
CA ASP A 42 12.62 -7.91 -1.21
C ASP A 42 12.15 -7.98 0.24
N SER A 43 12.85 -8.79 1.04
CA SER A 43 12.60 -8.97 2.46
C SER A 43 13.86 -8.70 3.28
N ILE A 44 13.76 -7.78 4.24
CA ILE A 44 14.87 -7.38 5.10
C ILE A 44 14.48 -7.64 6.55
N SER A 45 15.21 -8.52 7.24
CA SER A 45 15.00 -8.76 8.67
C SER A 45 15.34 -7.49 9.46
N ILE A 46 14.46 -7.08 10.36
CA ILE A 46 14.63 -5.88 11.17
C ILE A 46 14.45 -6.19 12.66
N GLN A 47 15.12 -5.40 13.50
CA GLN A 47 15.18 -5.60 14.95
C GLN A 47 14.78 -4.34 15.70
N ALA A 48 14.32 -4.51 16.94
CA ALA A 48 13.97 -3.39 17.81
C ALA A 48 15.17 -2.45 18.00
N GLY A 49 14.89 -1.14 18.12
CA GLY A 49 15.88 -0.08 18.20
C GLY A 49 16.37 0.45 16.84
N GLN A 50 16.08 -0.25 15.74
CA GLN A 50 16.41 0.24 14.41
C GLN A 50 15.49 1.38 13.96
N GLN A 51 16.03 2.22 13.08
CA GLN A 51 15.30 3.29 12.43
C GLN A 51 15.41 3.16 10.92
N PHE A 52 14.32 3.52 10.22
CA PHE A 52 14.31 3.60 8.77
C PHE A 52 13.53 4.83 8.31
N LEU A 53 13.95 5.37 7.17
CA LEU A 53 13.36 6.52 6.52
C LEU A 53 12.67 6.07 5.24
N VAL A 54 11.38 6.41 5.12
CA VAL A 54 10.64 6.32 3.88
C VAL A 54 10.49 7.73 3.31
N ARG A 55 10.93 7.92 2.07
CA ARG A 55 10.84 9.19 1.34
C ARG A 55 10.59 8.94 -0.14
N GLY A 56 10.05 9.96 -0.84
CA GLY A 56 9.97 9.94 -2.30
C GLY A 56 11.36 9.79 -2.94
N TYR A 57 11.46 8.98 -3.97
CA TYR A 57 12.69 8.84 -4.76
C TYR A 57 12.79 9.96 -5.81
N GLU A 58 14.00 10.43 -6.08
CA GLU A 58 14.25 11.61 -6.94
C GLU A 58 13.93 11.36 -8.42
N HIS A 59 13.91 10.09 -8.84
CA HIS A 59 13.66 9.72 -10.24
C HIS A 59 12.36 8.95 -10.37
N PRO A 60 11.28 9.58 -10.88
CA PRO A 60 10.01 8.90 -11.04
C PRO A 60 10.08 7.84 -12.14
N LEU A 61 9.36 6.75 -11.95
CA LEU A 61 9.17 5.72 -12.97
C LEU A 61 8.36 6.31 -14.15
N LYS A 62 8.89 6.17 -15.36
CA LYS A 62 8.18 6.54 -16.59
C LYS A 62 7.34 5.36 -17.07
N LEU A 63 6.04 5.57 -17.20
CA LEU A 63 5.09 4.57 -17.68
C LEU A 63 4.49 5.01 -19.02
N VAL A 64 4.33 4.07 -19.95
CA VAL A 64 3.59 4.30 -21.19
C VAL A 64 2.10 4.10 -20.91
N GLN A 65 1.29 5.09 -21.26
CA GLN A 65 -0.16 5.05 -21.08
C GLN A 65 -0.86 4.71 -22.40
N ASN A 66 -1.83 3.79 -22.33
CA ASN A 66 -2.75 3.58 -23.44
C ASN A 66 -3.77 4.75 -23.49
N PRO A 67 -3.84 5.53 -24.58
CA PRO A 67 -4.75 6.68 -24.68
C PRO A 67 -6.23 6.26 -24.68
N ASP A 68 -6.55 5.02 -25.05
CA ASP A 68 -7.93 4.53 -25.15
C ASP A 68 -8.51 4.08 -23.80
N ILE A 69 -7.68 3.99 -22.75
CA ILE A 69 -8.09 3.50 -21.43
C ILE A 69 -7.75 4.54 -20.37
N THR A 70 -8.78 5.02 -19.70
CA THR A 70 -8.63 5.91 -18.54
C THR A 70 -8.34 5.11 -17.26
N TYR A 71 -7.68 5.75 -16.30
CA TYR A 71 -7.44 5.19 -14.97
C TYR A 71 -8.73 4.66 -14.32
N TRP A 72 -9.82 5.43 -14.38
CA TRP A 72 -11.09 5.06 -13.76
C TRP A 72 -11.77 3.87 -14.42
N GLN A 73 -11.75 3.77 -15.75
CA GLN A 73 -12.25 2.61 -16.47
C GLN A 73 -11.49 1.34 -16.09
N MET A 74 -10.16 1.44 -16.01
CA MET A 74 -9.31 0.33 -15.57
C MET A 74 -9.61 -0.07 -14.12
N LEU A 75 -9.75 0.89 -13.20
CA LEU A 75 -10.06 0.65 -11.80
C LEU A 75 -11.42 -0.04 -11.63
N ALA A 76 -12.46 0.49 -12.28
CA ALA A 76 -13.81 -0.06 -12.22
C ALA A 76 -13.86 -1.50 -12.75
N LYS A 77 -13.18 -1.76 -13.88
CA LYS A 77 -13.06 -3.11 -14.45
C LYS A 77 -12.33 -4.07 -13.51
N LYS A 78 -11.17 -3.67 -12.96
CA LYS A 78 -10.33 -4.53 -12.10
C LYS A 78 -11.00 -4.87 -10.77
N LEU A 79 -11.69 -3.92 -10.16
CA LEU A 79 -12.38 -4.12 -8.88
C LEU A 79 -13.82 -4.63 -9.04
N ASN A 80 -14.29 -4.83 -10.28
CA ASN A 80 -15.69 -5.11 -10.58
C ASN A 80 -16.65 -4.11 -9.92
N TRP A 81 -16.23 -2.84 -9.86
CA TRP A 81 -16.89 -1.79 -9.11
C TRP A 81 -18.20 -1.39 -9.77
N ALA A 82 -19.28 -1.30 -8.99
CA ALA A 82 -20.63 -1.00 -9.46
C ALA A 82 -21.19 -1.95 -10.55
N ALA A 83 -20.58 -3.13 -10.73
CA ALA A 83 -21.12 -4.15 -11.63
C ALA A 83 -22.44 -4.71 -11.08
N ARG A 84 -23.40 -4.96 -11.98
CA ARG A 84 -24.67 -5.60 -11.60
C ARG A 84 -24.40 -7.01 -11.06
N PRO A 85 -25.02 -7.41 -9.94
CA PRO A 85 -24.91 -8.79 -9.45
C PRO A 85 -25.33 -9.76 -10.55
N ARG A 86 -24.52 -10.79 -10.81
CA ARG A 86 -24.90 -11.85 -11.75
C ARG A 86 -26.02 -12.68 -11.11
N ARG A 87 -27.26 -12.47 -11.54
CA ARG A 87 -28.38 -13.33 -11.16
C ARG A 87 -28.17 -14.68 -11.82
N LYS A 88 -27.88 -15.73 -11.04
CA LYS A 88 -27.99 -17.11 -11.53
C LYS A 88 -29.47 -17.35 -11.80
N GLU A 89 -29.84 -17.58 -13.05
CA GLU A 89 -31.15 -18.14 -13.36
C GLU A 89 -31.25 -19.50 -12.66
N LYS A 90 -32.26 -19.65 -11.79
CA LYS A 90 -32.64 -20.96 -11.26
C LYS A 90 -33.11 -21.79 -12.45
N ARG A 91 -32.31 -22.77 -12.86
CA ARG A 91 -32.82 -23.95 -13.56
C ARG A 91 -33.60 -24.80 -12.58
#